data_AF-X1A472-F1
#
_entry.id   AF-X1A472-F1
#
_cell.length_a   1.000
_cell.length_b   1.000
_cell.length_c   1.000
_cell.angle_alpha   90.00
_cell.angle_beta   90.00
_cell.angle_gamma   90.00
#
_symmetry.space_group_name_H-M   'P 1'
#
loop_
_entity.id
_entity.type
_entity.pdbx_description
1 polymer ?
#
loop_
_entity_poly.entity_id
_entity_poly.type
_entity_poly.pdbx_seq_one_letter_code
_entity_poly.pdbx_strand_id
1 'polypeptide(L)'
;MKPIVALSYFHRKIGPLVFYSYPENMLGEQLSTRIANIMDQTVSEGFFTHSFEQNISNNYYFEIHSDWARGNKEMLMVSIIFDQQ
;
A
#
# COMPACT_ATOMS: atom_id res chain seq x y z
N MET A 1 -12.68 14.70 5.41
CA MET A 1 -12.53 13.48 6.23
C MET A 1 -11.11 13.40 6.78
N LYS A 2 -10.84 12.60 7.83
CA LYS A 2 -9.47 12.34 8.30
C LYS A 2 -8.79 11.37 7.32
N PRO A 3 -7.51 11.56 6.98
CA PRO A 3 -6.83 10.64 6.06
C PRO A 3 -6.72 9.24 6.66
N ILE A 4 -6.73 8.24 5.79
CA ILE A 4 -6.47 6.84 6.16
C ILE A 4 -5.01 6.55 5.87
N VAL A 5 -4.32 5.89 6.79
CA VAL A 5 -2.96 5.39 6.61
C VAL A 5 -3.02 3.87 6.50
N ALA A 6 -2.40 3.30 5.49
CA ALA A 6 -2.31 1.86 5.28
C ALA A 6 -0.86 1.41 5.15
N LEU A 7 -0.54 0.25 5.73
CA LEU A 7 0.71 -0.46 5.53
C LEU A 7 0.42 -1.73 4.72
N SER A 8 1.06 -1.84 3.56
CA SER A 8 0.95 -2.98 2.66
C SER A 8 2.27 -3.73 2.54
N TYR A 9 2.18 -5.03 2.28
CA TYR A 9 3.32 -5.90 2.02
C TYR A 9 3.02 -6.88 0.88
N PHE A 10 4.06 -7.36 0.20
CA PHE A 10 3.89 -8.35 -0.86
C PHE A 10 3.97 -9.78 -0.28
N HIS A 11 2.86 -10.50 -0.26
CA HIS A 11 2.84 -11.90 0.13
C HIS A 11 3.15 -12.81 -1.08
N ARG A 12 4.27 -13.54 -1.01
CA ARG A 12 4.82 -14.33 -2.13
C ARG A 12 3.86 -15.29 -2.86
N LYS A 13 2.82 -15.80 -2.19
CA LYS A 13 1.83 -16.72 -2.81
C LYS A 13 0.51 -16.05 -3.19
N ILE A 14 0.18 -14.92 -2.55
CA ILE A 14 -1.16 -14.30 -2.65
C ILE A 14 -1.09 -13.03 -3.49
N GLY A 15 0.05 -12.33 -3.47
CA GLY A 15 0.22 -11.00 -4.04
C GLY A 15 0.24 -9.93 -2.94
N PRO A 16 0.03 -8.66 -3.30
CA PRO A 16 0.07 -7.56 -2.36
C PRO A 16 -1.14 -7.60 -1.43
N LEU A 17 -0.94 -7.24 -0.17
CA LEU A 17 -1.98 -7.21 0.86
C LEU A 17 -1.80 -6.00 1.76
N VAL A 18 -2.92 -5.42 2.21
CA VAL A 18 -2.89 -4.45 3.31
C VAL A 18 -2.78 -5.21 4.63
N PHE A 19 -1.68 -5.02 5.34
CA PHE A 19 -1.42 -5.62 6.65
C PHE A 19 -2.12 -4.86 7.78
N TYR A 20 -2.10 -3.53 7.73
CA TYR A 20 -2.65 -2.68 8.77
C TYR A 20 -3.22 -1.40 8.18
N SER A 21 -4.26 -0.85 8.83
CA SER A 21 -4.79 0.47 8.50
C SER A 21 -5.21 1.25 9.74
N TYR A 22 -5.07 2.56 9.67
CA TYR A 22 -5.50 3.50 10.69
C TYR A 22 -6.23 4.69 10.06
N PRO A 23 -7.34 5.15 10.66
CA PRO A 23 -8.08 4.54 11.77
C PRO A 23 -8.64 3.15 11.41
N GLU A 24 -8.73 2.27 12.41
CA GLU A 24 -9.21 0.90 12.22
C GLU A 24 -10.59 0.88 11.57
N ASN A 25 -10.83 -0.10 10.69
CA ASN A 25 -12.08 -0.33 9.98
C ASN A 25 -12.56 0.80 9.06
N MET A 26 -11.76 1.86 8.81
CA MET A 26 -12.10 2.88 7.80
C MET A 26 -11.72 2.46 6.37
N LEU A 27 -10.81 1.50 6.22
CA LEU A 27 -10.43 0.98 4.91
C LEU A 27 -11.37 -0.16 4.50
N GLY A 28 -12.40 0.14 3.71
CA GLY A 28 -13.31 -0.87 3.16
C GLY A 28 -12.60 -1.86 2.23
N GLU A 29 -13.17 -3.05 2.04
CA GLU A 29 -12.56 -4.16 1.29
C GLU A 29 -12.16 -3.78 -0.15
N GLN A 30 -13.03 -3.04 -0.85
CA GLN A 30 -12.75 -2.57 -2.21
C GLN A 30 -11.56 -1.60 -2.27
N LEU A 31 -11.50 -0.65 -1.33
CA LEU A 31 -10.41 0.32 -1.24
C LEU A 31 -9.11 -0.36 -0.82
N SER A 32 -9.18 -1.31 0.14
CA SER A 32 -8.06 -2.14 0.56
C SER A 32 -7.44 -2.90 -0.60
N THR A 33 -8.27 -3.56 -1.42
CA THR A 33 -7.83 -4.29 -2.61
C THR A 33 -7.17 -3.37 -3.62
N ARG A 34 -7.74 -2.17 -3.86
CA ARG A 34 -7.15 -1.18 -4.77
C ARG A 34 -5.77 -0.72 -4.29
N ILE A 35 -5.65 -0.38 -3.00
CA ILE A 35 -4.38 0.06 -2.41
C ILE A 35 -3.33 -1.05 -2.48
N ALA A 36 -3.71 -2.30 -2.23
CA ALA A 36 -2.80 -3.43 -2.41
C ALA A 36 -2.31 -3.52 -3.87
N ASN A 37 -3.21 -3.44 -4.85
CA ASN A 37 -2.85 -3.55 -6.27
C ASN A 37 -1.92 -2.43 -6.78
N ILE A 38 -1.86 -1.28 -6.11
CA ILE A 38 -0.90 -0.21 -6.44
C ILE A 38 0.55 -0.66 -6.19
N MET A 39 0.79 -1.50 -5.17
CA MET A 39 2.12 -2.03 -4.88
C MET A 39 2.68 -2.83 -6.08
N ASP A 40 1.84 -3.62 -6.75
CA ASP A 40 2.24 -4.43 -7.92
C ASP A 40 2.68 -3.62 -9.14
N GLN A 41 2.22 -2.37 -9.23
CA GLN A 41 2.56 -1.48 -10.34
C GLN A 41 3.85 -0.69 -10.10
N THR A 42 4.41 -0.75 -8.89
CA THR A 42 5.56 0.05 -8.52
C THR A 42 6.86 -0.62 -8.96
N VAL A 43 7.67 0.10 -9.73
CA VAL A 43 8.91 -0.42 -10.35
C VAL A 43 10.19 -0.02 -9.61
N SER A 44 10.14 0.96 -8.70
CA SER A 44 11.30 1.41 -7.92
C SER A 44 10.91 2.00 -6.58
N GLU A 45 11.80 1.92 -5.59
CA GLU A 45 11.67 2.63 -4.31
C GLU A 45 11.43 4.13 -4.51
N GLY A 46 10.54 4.70 -3.70
CA GLY A 46 10.27 6.14 -3.73
C GLY A 46 8.83 6.52 -3.45
N PHE A 47 8.62 7.84 -3.54
CA PHE A 47 7.32 8.47 -3.37
C PHE A 47 6.60 8.60 -4.70
N PHE A 48 5.29 8.33 -4.69
CA PHE A 48 4.45 8.57 -5.84
C PHE A 48 3.00 8.80 -5.40
N THR A 49 2.27 9.56 -6.22
CA THR A 49 0.84 9.81 -6.02
C THR A 49 0.05 8.98 -7.01
N HIS A 50 -1.00 8.34 -6.53
CA HIS A 50 -1.96 7.64 -7.37
C HIS A 50 -3.37 8.18 -7.09
N SER A 51 -4.01 8.73 -8.12
CA SER A 51 -5.38 9.23 -8.09
C SER A 51 -6.31 8.21 -8.71
N PHE A 52 -7.45 7.91 -8.07
CA PHE A 52 -8.45 6.99 -8.59
C PHE A 52 -9.84 7.39 -8.12
N GLU A 53 -10.79 7.48 -9.05
CA GLU A 53 -12.19 7.87 -8.79
C GLU A 53 -12.29 9.08 -7.84
N GLN A 54 -12.74 8.86 -6.60
CA GLN A 54 -12.97 9.87 -5.58
C GLN A 54 -11.87 9.89 -4.52
N ASN A 55 -10.71 9.25 -4.75
CA ASN A 55 -9.62 9.18 -3.79
C ASN A 55 -8.28 9.56 -4.40
N ILE A 56 -7.42 10.15 -3.58
CA ILE A 56 -6.02 10.39 -3.88
C ILE A 56 -5.20 9.66 -2.82
N SER A 57 -4.20 8.91 -3.25
CA SER A 57 -3.24 8.25 -2.36
C SER A 57 -1.83 8.77 -2.60
N ASN A 58 -1.13 9.09 -1.52
CA ASN A 58 0.31 9.34 -1.53
C ASN A 58 0.99 8.10 -0.96
N ASN A 59 1.86 7.49 -1.75
CA ASN A 59 2.46 6.21 -1.47
C ASN A 59 3.97 6.35 -1.34
N TYR A 60 4.55 5.57 -0.44
CA TYR A 60 5.99 5.37 -0.34
C TYR A 60 6.28 3.88 -0.37
N TYR A 61 6.87 3.42 -1.46
CA TYR A 61 7.32 2.05 -1.65
C TYR A 61 8.79 1.93 -1.28
N PHE A 62 9.14 0.88 -0.53
CA PHE A 62 10.50 0.62 -0.07
C PHE A 62 10.71 -0.87 0.19
N GLU A 63 11.96 -1.32 0.14
CA GLU A 63 12.35 -2.68 0.46
C GLU A 63 13.14 -2.71 1.78
N ILE A 64 12.96 -3.78 2.56
CA ILE A 64 13.76 -4.03 3.77
C ILE A 64 14.49 -5.36 3.63
N HIS A 65 15.68 -5.47 4.23
CA HIS A 65 16.41 -6.74 4.26
C HIS A 65 15.63 -7.80 5.05
N SER A 66 15.55 -9.01 4.51
CA SER A 66 14.93 -10.18 5.16
C SER A 66 15.60 -11.46 4.72
N ASP A 67 16.20 -12.18 5.65
CA ASP A 67 16.84 -13.48 5.39
C ASP A 67 15.84 -14.58 4.98
N TRP A 68 14.55 -14.33 5.18
CA TRP A 68 13.47 -15.28 4.86
C TRP A 68 12.87 -15.03 3.48
N ALA A 69 13.07 -13.84 2.91
CA ALA A 69 12.60 -13.48 1.59
C ALA A 69 13.53 -14.01 0.48
N ARG A 70 12.95 -14.35 -0.68
CA ARG A 70 13.75 -14.66 -1.87
C ARG A 70 14.33 -13.37 -2.42
N GLY A 71 15.65 -13.33 -2.59
CA GLY A 71 16.35 -12.09 -2.94
C GLY A 71 16.69 -11.23 -1.73
N ASN A 72 16.50 -11.75 -0.52
CA ASN A 72 16.82 -11.13 0.77
C ASN A 72 16.08 -9.82 1.06
N LYS A 73 14.90 -9.62 0.46
CA LYS A 73 14.15 -8.37 0.58
C LYS A 73 12.64 -8.58 0.71
N GLU A 74 12.02 -7.91 1.69
CA GLU A 74 10.57 -7.74 1.74
C GLU A 74 10.19 -6.44 1.04
N MET A 75 9.07 -6.47 0.32
CA MET A 75 8.49 -5.32 -0.37
C MET A 75 7.38 -4.72 0.49
N LEU A 76 7.49 -3.43 0.81
CA LEU A 76 6.57 -2.71 1.69
C LEU A 76 6.09 -1.41 1.02
N MET A 77 4.89 -0.98 1.39
CA MET A 77 4.35 0.30 0.96
C MET A 77 3.52 0.94 2.05
N VAL A 78 3.78 2.21 2.33
CA VAL A 78 2.91 3.05 3.18
C VAL A 78 2.08 3.94 2.28
N SER A 79 0.77 3.96 2.50
CA SER A 79 -0.18 4.78 1.75
C SER A 79 -0.91 5.73 2.68
N ILE A 80 -0.99 7.01 2.32
CA ILE A 80 -1.88 8.00 2.93
C ILE A 80 -2.98 8.33 1.93
N ILE A 81 -4.22 8.08 2.30
CA ILE A 81 -5.38 8.11 1.42
C ILE A 81 -6.31 9.25 1.85
N PHE A 82 -6.70 10.05 0.88
CA PHE A 82 -7.59 11.20 1.01
C PHE A 82 -8.82 10.99 0.13
N ASP A 83 -9.98 11.46 0.58
CA ASP A 83 -11.13 11.65 -0.31
C ASP A 83 -10.93 12.93 -1.14
N GLN A 84 -11.26 12.86 -2.43
CA GLN A 84 -11.42 14.04 -3.27
C GLN A 84 -12.66 14.81 -2.78
N GLN A 85 -12.47 16.12 -2.57
CA GLN A 85 -13.55 17.06 -2.28
C GLN A 85 -14.32 17.42 -3.55
#